data_AF-A0A3B0NZG6-F1
#
_entry.id   AF-A0A3B0NZG6-F1
#
_cell.length_a   1.000
_cell.length_b   1.000
_cell.length_c   1.000
_cell.angle_alpha   90.00
_cell.angle_beta   90.00
_cell.angle_gamma   90.00
#
_symmetry.space_group_name_H-M   'P 1'
#
loop_
_entity.id
_entity.type
_entity.pdbx_description
1 polymer ?
#
loop_
_entity_poly.entity_id
_entity_poly.type
_entity_poly.pdbx_seq_one_letter_code
_entity_poly.pdbx_strand_id
1 'polypeptide(L)'
;MGTSLSPYHLKELSNKTITLFFDNDQAGKNATLKSLRIILYYLEKYHLNINFIKNNLNKDPDELYNLDQGKTLEQLINQKIDLVEFIFNMFLEIHKSNNSEQTKFENYKQIFEYVYYLKEQLTIILQEKLQKNAILSEKLFQSYYKEHAKPNFPSDPFFKTKVFEKESSDQASINNKKEEIQQYQYFSNDLKNQNKISKLEIKKNNNKKNISAHGTLLKEILLITLFQPGFEAYFW
;
A
#
# COMPACT_ATOMS: atom_id res chain seq x y z
N MET A 1 -13.54 5.33 -4.92
CA MET A 1 -13.26 5.13 -3.47
C MET A 1 -12.46 6.32 -2.99
N GLY A 2 -12.97 7.12 -2.05
CA GLY A 2 -12.31 8.35 -1.56
C GLY A 2 -11.25 8.11 -0.49
N THR A 3 -10.39 7.09 -0.64
CA THR A 3 -9.42 6.67 0.37
C THR A 3 -7.98 6.80 -0.11
N SER A 4 -7.06 7.06 0.82
CA SER A 4 -5.63 7.18 0.51
C SER A 4 -5.01 5.82 0.14
N LEU A 5 -4.04 5.83 -0.77
CA LEU A 5 -3.22 4.66 -1.12
C LEU A 5 -2.65 3.98 0.14
N SER A 6 -2.80 2.65 0.23
CA SER A 6 -2.42 1.85 1.40
C SER A 6 -1.32 0.84 1.04
N PRO A 7 -0.60 0.30 2.04
CA PRO A 7 0.34 -0.79 1.82
C PRO A 7 -0.31 -2.03 1.18
N TYR A 8 -1.58 -2.30 1.49
CA TYR A 8 -2.36 -3.36 0.86
C TYR A 8 -2.48 -3.15 -0.66
N HIS A 9 -2.82 -1.94 -1.11
CA HIS A 9 -2.87 -1.64 -2.55
C HIS A 9 -1.49 -1.84 -3.21
N LEU A 10 -0.41 -1.45 -2.53
CA LEU A 10 0.94 -1.63 -3.07
C LEU A 10 1.36 -3.09 -3.17
N LYS A 11 0.93 -3.92 -2.21
CA LYS A 11 1.15 -5.37 -2.25
C LYS A 11 0.46 -5.99 -3.47
N GLU A 12 -0.77 -5.60 -3.77
CA GLU A 12 -1.49 -6.05 -4.98
C GLU A 12 -0.80 -5.57 -6.27
N LEU A 13 -0.09 -4.43 -6.23
CA LEU A 13 0.69 -3.88 -7.33
C LEU A 13 2.14 -4.40 -7.38
N SER A 14 2.49 -5.45 -6.64
CA SER A 14 3.87 -5.98 -6.62
C SER A 14 4.40 -6.32 -8.02
N ASN A 15 5.67 -5.99 -8.27
CA ASN A 15 6.34 -6.15 -9.56
C ASN A 15 5.70 -5.38 -10.73
N LYS A 16 4.90 -4.33 -10.44
CA LYS A 16 4.30 -3.45 -11.46
C LYS A 16 4.99 -2.10 -11.51
N THR A 17 4.78 -1.43 -12.64
CA THR A 17 5.14 -0.03 -12.81
C THR A 17 3.93 0.84 -12.51
N ILE A 18 4.03 1.67 -11.47
CA ILE A 18 3.02 2.64 -11.09
C ILE A 18 3.31 3.94 -11.85
N THR A 19 2.34 4.43 -12.61
CA THR A 19 2.45 5.74 -13.26
C THR A 19 1.56 6.72 -12.52
N LEU A 20 2.15 7.74 -11.89
CA LEU A 20 1.43 8.76 -11.14
C LEU A 20 1.06 9.92 -12.06
N PHE A 21 -0.23 10.24 -12.08
CA PHE A 21 -0.77 11.46 -12.67
C PHE A 21 -1.03 12.45 -11.53
N PHE A 22 -0.41 13.62 -11.57
CA PHE A 22 -0.61 14.64 -10.54
C PHE A 22 -1.78 15.53 -10.94
N ASP A 23 -2.70 15.71 -9.99
CA ASP A 23 -3.74 16.72 -10.11
C ASP A 23 -3.13 18.12 -10.15
N ASN A 24 -3.90 19.11 -10.60
CA ASN A 24 -3.39 20.46 -10.78
C ASN A 24 -3.60 21.35 -9.55
N ASP A 25 -4.59 21.02 -8.75
CA ASP A 25 -4.91 21.72 -7.52
C ASP A 25 -3.91 21.39 -6.41
N GLN A 26 -3.80 22.28 -5.43
CA GLN A 26 -2.83 22.08 -4.34
C GLN A 26 -3.20 20.85 -3.48
N ALA A 27 -4.49 20.55 -3.31
CA ALA A 27 -4.91 19.44 -2.47
C ALA A 27 -4.60 18.10 -3.15
N GLY A 28 -4.90 17.95 -4.44
CA GLY A 28 -4.56 16.77 -5.22
C GLY A 28 -3.05 16.56 -5.38
N LYS A 29 -2.26 17.63 -5.57
CA LYS A 29 -0.79 17.55 -5.50
C LYS A 29 -0.30 17.02 -4.16
N ASN A 30 -0.81 17.56 -3.06
CA ASN A 30 -0.43 17.12 -1.71
C ASN A 30 -0.84 15.65 -1.46
N ALA A 31 -2.02 15.24 -1.94
CA ALA A 31 -2.49 13.85 -1.84
C ALA A 31 -1.62 12.88 -2.65
N THR A 32 -1.20 13.31 -3.85
CA THR A 32 -0.32 12.54 -4.71
C THR A 32 1.08 12.42 -4.11
N LEU A 33 1.64 13.51 -3.56
CA LEU A 33 2.92 13.48 -2.83
C LEU A 33 2.87 12.55 -1.61
N LYS A 34 1.77 12.57 -0.85
CA LYS A 34 1.58 11.64 0.27
C LYS A 34 1.56 10.18 -0.20
N SER A 35 0.92 9.91 -1.34
CA SER A 35 0.90 8.58 -1.96
C SER A 35 2.29 8.18 -2.44
N LEU A 36 3.03 9.10 -3.06
CA LEU A 36 4.41 8.91 -3.49
C LEU A 36 5.31 8.50 -2.32
N ARG A 37 5.20 9.15 -1.16
CA ARG A 37 5.99 8.78 0.04
C ARG A 37 5.78 7.32 0.43
N ILE A 38 4.53 6.85 0.44
CA ILE A 38 4.22 5.45 0.75
C ILE A 38 4.78 4.53 -0.34
N ILE A 39 4.64 4.88 -1.63
CA ILE A 39 5.19 4.08 -2.74
C ILE A 39 6.71 3.94 -2.61
N LEU A 40 7.43 5.04 -2.38
CA LEU A 40 8.89 5.04 -2.24
C LEU A 40 9.36 4.21 -1.05
N TYR A 41 8.66 4.32 0.08
CA TYR A 41 8.96 3.51 1.25
C TYR A 41 8.85 2.00 1.00
N TYR A 42 7.88 1.57 0.19
CA TYR A 42 7.64 0.17 -0.14
C TYR A 42 8.27 -0.26 -1.48
N LEU A 43 9.05 0.61 -2.13
CA LEU A 43 9.52 0.42 -3.50
C LEU A 43 10.35 -0.85 -3.65
N GLU A 44 11.31 -1.06 -2.75
CA GLU A 44 12.14 -2.27 -2.73
C GLU A 44 11.36 -3.50 -2.29
N LYS A 45 10.55 -3.38 -1.24
CA LYS A 45 9.78 -4.48 -0.63
C LYS A 45 8.82 -5.16 -1.61
N TYR A 46 8.22 -4.40 -2.52
CA TYR A 46 7.28 -4.92 -3.51
C TYR A 46 7.81 -4.87 -4.96
N HIS A 47 9.11 -4.59 -5.14
CA HIS A 47 9.75 -4.47 -6.45
C HIS A 47 8.98 -3.56 -7.43
N LEU A 48 8.57 -2.40 -6.93
CA LEU A 48 7.79 -1.43 -7.70
C LEU A 48 8.72 -0.60 -8.58
N ASN A 49 8.21 -0.25 -9.76
CA ASN A 49 8.77 0.82 -10.58
C ASN A 49 7.81 2.01 -10.56
N ILE A 50 8.34 3.22 -10.75
CA ILE A 50 7.53 4.43 -10.73
C ILE A 50 7.85 5.35 -11.90
N ASN A 51 6.79 5.86 -12.52
CA ASN A 51 6.84 6.90 -13.53
C ASN A 51 5.86 8.02 -13.16
N PHE A 52 6.03 9.17 -13.79
CA PHE A 52 5.26 10.36 -13.52
C PHE A 52 4.76 10.95 -14.83
N ILE A 53 3.52 11.42 -14.87
CA ILE A 53 2.98 12.18 -16.00
C ILE A 53 3.09 13.66 -15.66
N LYS A 54 3.78 14.41 -16.50
CA LYS A 54 3.90 15.86 -16.37
C LYS A 54 2.68 16.52 -17.02
N ASN A 55 1.71 16.89 -16.19
CA ASN A 55 0.53 17.63 -16.65
C ASN A 55 0.77 19.14 -16.57
N ASN A 56 0.82 19.81 -17.71
CA ASN A 56 0.95 21.27 -17.80
C ASN A 56 -0.38 21.96 -18.16
N LEU A 57 -1.48 21.22 -18.30
CA LEU A 57 -2.72 21.70 -18.91
C LEU A 57 -3.78 22.15 -17.91
N ASN A 58 -3.46 22.14 -16.61
CA ASN A 58 -4.35 22.53 -15.51
C ASN A 58 -5.73 21.84 -15.55
N LYS A 59 -5.78 20.60 -16.04
CA LYS A 59 -7.00 19.77 -16.14
C LYS A 59 -6.79 18.36 -15.63
N ASP A 60 -7.83 17.78 -15.06
CA ASP A 60 -7.79 16.41 -14.55
C ASP A 60 -7.88 15.39 -15.70
N PRO A 61 -7.51 14.10 -15.50
CA PRO A 61 -7.54 13.11 -16.58
C PRO A 61 -8.90 12.99 -17.28
N ASP A 62 -9.99 13.06 -16.53
CA ASP A 62 -11.35 12.97 -17.07
C ASP A 62 -11.68 14.18 -17.94
N GLU A 63 -11.27 15.38 -17.52
CA GLU A 63 -11.43 16.60 -18.31
C GLU A 63 -10.59 16.55 -19.58
N LEU A 64 -9.35 16.08 -19.48
CA LEU A 64 -8.46 15.90 -20.63
C LEU A 64 -9.01 14.89 -21.63
N TYR A 65 -9.63 13.81 -21.15
CA TYR A 65 -10.28 12.85 -22.02
C TYR A 65 -11.47 13.48 -22.77
N ASN A 66 -12.30 14.24 -22.06
CA ASN A 66 -13.50 14.86 -22.61
C ASN A 66 -13.21 15.98 -23.63
N LEU A 67 -12.03 16.60 -23.59
CA LEU A 67 -11.66 17.66 -24.54
C LEU A 67 -11.56 17.17 -25.99
N ASP A 68 -10.90 16.03 -26.21
CA ASP A 68 -10.53 15.57 -27.55
C ASP A 68 -10.62 14.05 -27.72
N GLN A 69 -11.45 13.41 -26.90
CA GLN A 69 -11.63 11.95 -26.86
C GLN A 69 -10.32 11.22 -26.50
N GLY A 70 -9.51 11.82 -25.62
CA GLY A 70 -8.33 11.19 -25.04
C GLY A 70 -7.04 11.31 -25.84
N LYS A 71 -7.02 12.03 -26.96
CA LYS A 71 -5.79 12.20 -27.77
C LYS A 71 -4.72 12.96 -26.99
N THR A 72 -5.09 14.04 -26.32
CA THR A 72 -4.17 14.82 -25.48
C THR A 72 -3.69 13.98 -24.29
N LEU A 73 -4.60 13.20 -23.68
CA LEU A 73 -4.25 12.33 -22.57
C LEU A 73 -3.25 11.24 -22.98
N GLU A 74 -3.43 10.63 -24.16
CA GLU A 74 -2.51 9.65 -24.72
C GLU A 74 -1.12 10.26 -24.98
N GLN A 75 -1.06 11.47 -25.53
CA GLN A 75 0.20 12.19 -25.71
C GLN A 75 0.92 12.43 -24.36
N LEU A 76 0.19 12.82 -23.32
CA LEU A 76 0.76 13.02 -21.98
C LEU A 76 1.28 11.73 -21.34
N ILE A 77 0.53 10.62 -21.47
CA ILE A 77 0.93 9.30 -20.98
C ILE A 77 2.23 8.84 -21.66
N ASN A 78 2.38 9.15 -22.95
CA ASN A 78 3.59 8.83 -23.72
C ASN A 78 4.80 9.70 -23.34
N GLN A 79 4.61 10.83 -22.67
CA GLN A 79 5.66 11.74 -22.19
C GLN A 79 5.96 11.56 -20.69
N LYS A 80 5.86 10.31 -20.20
CA LYS A 80 6.18 9.99 -18.81
C LYS A 80 7.65 10.27 -18.49
N ILE A 81 7.90 10.75 -17.27
CA ILE A 81 9.23 10.97 -16.72
C ILE A 81 9.51 9.98 -15.59
N ASP A 82 10.78 9.69 -15.36
CA ASP A 82 11.21 8.81 -14.27
C ASP A 82 11.36 9.56 -12.94
N LEU A 83 11.72 8.84 -11.88
CA LEU A 83 11.92 9.42 -10.54
C LEU A 83 13.05 10.44 -10.47
N VAL A 84 14.13 10.24 -11.25
CA VAL A 84 15.26 11.17 -11.27
C VAL A 84 14.84 12.50 -11.88
N GLU A 85 14.18 12.45 -13.03
CA GLU A 85 13.66 13.62 -13.71
C GLU A 85 12.57 14.31 -12.89
N PHE A 86 11.72 13.55 -12.19
CA PHE A 86 10.74 14.12 -11.26
C PHE A 86 11.43 14.92 -10.13
N ILE A 87 12.41 14.31 -9.44
CA ILE A 87 13.15 14.98 -8.35
C ILE A 87 13.90 16.20 -8.88
N PHE A 88 14.53 16.10 -10.05
CA PHE A 88 15.20 17.22 -10.71
C PHE A 88 14.23 18.38 -10.97
N ASN A 89 13.02 18.09 -11.47
CA ASN A 89 12.01 19.11 -11.69
C ASN A 89 11.57 19.80 -10.39
N MET A 90 11.47 19.08 -9.27
CA MET A 90 11.19 19.70 -7.96
C MET A 90 12.28 20.71 -7.57
N PHE A 91 13.56 20.35 -7.74
CA PHE A 91 14.67 21.28 -7.51
C PHE A 91 14.59 22.50 -8.44
N LEU A 92 14.30 22.27 -9.72
CA LEU A 92 14.20 23.31 -10.73
C LEU A 92 13.06 24.31 -10.43
N GLU A 93 11.92 23.83 -9.97
CA GLU A 93 10.77 24.66 -9.58
C GLU A 93 11.11 25.58 -8.40
N ILE A 94 11.76 25.05 -7.36
CA ILE A 94 12.21 25.86 -6.22
C ILE A 94 13.31 26.84 -6.65
N HIS A 95 14.24 26.41 -7.50
CA HIS A 95 15.32 27.28 -7.96
C HIS A 95 14.79 28.50 -8.73
N LYS A 96 13.78 28.28 -9.60
CA LYS A 96 13.10 29.32 -10.38
C LYS A 96 12.09 30.14 -9.58
N SER A 97 11.67 29.68 -8.40
CA SER A 97 10.76 30.43 -7.53
C SER A 97 11.36 31.78 -7.10
N ASN A 98 10.53 32.80 -6.97
CA ASN A 98 10.92 34.14 -6.51
C ASN A 98 11.09 34.21 -4.97
N ASN A 99 11.61 33.14 -4.38
CA ASN A 99 11.87 33.04 -2.95
C ASN A 99 13.30 33.47 -2.63
N SER A 100 13.56 33.85 -1.38
CA SER A 100 14.93 34.07 -0.92
C SER A 100 15.74 32.77 -0.98
N GLU A 101 17.07 32.90 -1.09
CA GLU A 101 17.96 31.75 -1.11
C GLU A 101 17.83 30.90 0.16
N GLN A 102 17.66 31.50 1.34
CA GLN A 102 17.40 30.73 2.56
C GLN A 102 16.14 29.87 2.45
N THR A 103 15.04 30.42 1.93
CA THR A 103 13.79 29.66 1.78
C THR A 103 13.93 28.54 0.76
N LYS A 104 14.65 28.77 -0.34
CA LYS A 104 14.96 27.71 -1.31
C LYS A 104 15.76 26.58 -0.68
N PHE A 105 16.78 26.93 0.11
CA PHE A 105 17.61 25.97 0.82
C PHE A 105 16.84 25.15 1.86
N GLU A 106 15.87 25.74 2.56
CA GLU A 106 14.96 24.99 3.44
C GLU A 106 14.09 24.01 2.65
N ASN A 107 13.55 24.44 1.50
CA ASN A 107 12.71 23.58 0.66
C ASN A 107 13.50 22.41 0.07
N TYR A 108 14.78 22.61 -0.29
CA TYR A 108 15.64 21.53 -0.76
C TYR A 108 15.80 20.42 0.27
N LYS A 109 15.82 20.72 1.58
CA LYS A 109 15.95 19.69 2.63
C LYS A 109 14.87 18.61 2.51
N GLN A 110 13.63 19.02 2.19
CA GLN A 110 12.53 18.09 2.01
C GLN A 110 12.70 17.23 0.75
N ILE A 111 13.31 17.77 -0.31
CA ILE A 111 13.56 17.00 -1.54
C ILE A 111 14.59 15.89 -1.29
N PHE A 112 15.60 16.14 -0.44
CA PHE A 112 16.61 15.12 -0.12
C PHE A 112 16.02 13.87 0.57
N GLU A 113 14.85 13.96 1.21
CA GLU A 113 14.12 12.78 1.70
C GLU A 113 13.68 11.85 0.57
N TYR A 114 13.39 12.37 -0.62
CA TYR A 114 13.09 11.56 -1.81
C TYR A 114 14.37 11.01 -2.44
N VAL A 115 15.44 11.81 -2.45
CA VAL A 115 16.77 11.40 -2.97
C VAL A 115 17.28 10.15 -2.24
N TYR A 116 16.97 10.00 -0.95
CA TYR A 116 17.32 8.80 -0.18
C TYR A 116 16.86 7.48 -0.84
N TYR A 117 15.73 7.49 -1.55
CA TYR A 117 15.17 6.29 -2.19
C TYR A 117 15.71 6.04 -3.61
N LEU A 118 16.63 6.87 -4.10
CA LEU A 118 17.32 6.62 -5.36
C LEU A 118 18.43 5.58 -5.17
N LYS A 119 18.62 4.75 -6.19
CA LYS A 119 19.83 3.92 -6.31
C LYS A 119 21.04 4.82 -6.50
N GLU A 120 22.21 4.39 -6.02
CA GLU A 120 23.45 5.15 -6.08
C GLU A 120 23.76 5.73 -7.48
N GLN A 121 23.61 4.93 -8.54
CA GLN A 121 23.87 5.37 -9.92
C GLN A 121 22.90 6.48 -10.35
N LEU A 122 21.64 6.40 -9.92
CA LEU A 122 20.62 7.41 -10.21
C LEU A 122 20.87 8.70 -9.42
N THR A 123 21.39 8.59 -8.20
CA THR A 123 21.81 9.74 -7.38
C THR A 123 22.95 10.50 -8.05
N ILE A 124 23.93 9.81 -8.63
CA ILE A 124 25.02 10.44 -9.39
C ILE A 124 24.48 11.19 -10.61
N ILE A 125 23.60 10.56 -11.39
CA ILE A 125 22.95 11.21 -12.55
C ILE A 125 22.17 12.47 -12.13
N LEU A 126 21.46 12.41 -11.01
CA LEU A 126 20.76 13.57 -10.46
C LEU A 126 21.75 14.70 -10.09
N GLN A 127 22.83 14.38 -9.39
CA GLN A 127 23.86 15.34 -9.00
C GLN A 127 24.45 16.06 -10.22
N GLU A 128 24.85 15.30 -11.24
CA GLU A 128 25.41 15.85 -12.49
C GLU A 128 24.41 16.79 -13.18
N LYS A 129 23.12 16.41 -13.23
CA LYS A 129 22.05 17.26 -13.77
C LYS A 129 21.91 18.57 -12.99
N LEU A 130 21.91 18.53 -11.66
CA LEU A 130 21.78 19.72 -10.82
C LEU A 130 22.97 20.67 -11.00
N GLN A 131 24.18 20.12 -11.09
CA GLN A 131 25.40 20.91 -11.30
C GLN A 131 25.43 21.55 -12.69
N LYS A 132 25.09 20.80 -13.74
CA LYS A 132 25.05 21.30 -15.12
C LYS A 132 24.07 22.46 -15.28
N ASN A 133 22.98 22.47 -14.53
CA ASN A 133 21.97 23.53 -14.54
C ASN A 133 22.22 24.63 -13.49
N ALA A 134 23.39 24.63 -12.83
CA ALA A 134 23.76 25.60 -11.79
C ALA A 134 22.74 25.72 -10.63
N ILE A 135 22.01 24.65 -10.34
CA ILE A 135 21.00 24.63 -9.27
C ILE A 135 21.67 24.38 -7.91
N LEU A 136 22.58 23.41 -7.87
CA LEU A 136 23.30 23.02 -6.67
C LEU A 136 24.74 22.65 -7.04
N SER A 137 25.72 23.13 -6.28
CA SER A 137 27.11 22.71 -6.45
C SER A 137 27.32 21.32 -5.86
N GLU A 138 28.33 20.59 -6.36
CA GLU A 138 28.70 19.28 -5.84
C GLU A 138 28.90 19.28 -4.32
N LYS A 139 29.64 20.27 -3.81
CA LYS A 139 29.90 20.40 -2.36
C LYS A 139 28.61 20.56 -1.56
N LEU A 140 27.67 21.38 -2.04
CA LEU A 140 26.38 21.57 -1.38
C LEU A 140 25.54 20.29 -1.45
N PHE A 141 25.51 19.62 -2.61
CA PHE A 141 24.79 18.36 -2.78
C PHE A 141 25.24 17.32 -1.76
N GLN A 142 26.56 17.12 -1.64
CA GLN A 142 27.12 16.14 -0.71
C GLN A 142 26.83 16.48 0.75
N SER A 143 26.90 17.76 1.12
CA SER A 143 26.53 18.22 2.46
C SER A 143 25.07 17.92 2.78
N TYR A 144 24.16 18.29 1.88
CA TYR A 144 22.73 18.07 2.06
C TYR A 144 22.35 16.60 2.05
N TYR A 145 22.94 15.82 1.15
CA TYR A 145 22.70 14.37 1.07
C TYR A 145 23.03 13.71 2.41
N LYS A 146 24.20 14.01 2.97
CA LYS A 146 24.63 13.47 4.26
C LYS A 146 23.70 13.86 5.42
N GLU A 147 23.21 15.09 5.44
CA GLU A 147 22.43 15.63 6.57
C GLU A 147 20.93 15.34 6.48
N HIS A 148 20.38 15.26 5.26
CA HIS A 148 18.95 15.29 5.00
C HIS A 148 18.41 14.09 4.21
N ALA A 149 19.25 13.31 3.51
CA ALA A 149 18.78 12.07 2.87
C ALA A 149 18.55 10.99 3.94
N LYS A 150 17.34 11.00 4.52
CA LYS A 150 16.94 10.12 5.62
C LYS A 150 15.71 9.28 5.25
N PRO A 151 15.62 8.02 5.73
CA PRO A 151 14.46 7.19 5.50
C PRO A 151 13.22 7.72 6.25
N ASN A 152 12.05 7.24 5.84
CA ASN A 152 10.76 7.47 6.52
C ASN A 152 10.24 8.92 6.51
N PHE A 153 10.75 9.79 5.63
CA PHE A 153 10.25 11.16 5.46
C PHE A 153 10.12 11.94 6.78
N PRO A 154 11.23 12.27 7.47
CA PRO A 154 11.19 12.92 8.78
C PRO A 154 10.44 14.26 8.82
N SER A 155 10.26 14.92 7.67
CA SER A 155 9.37 16.09 7.53
C SER A 155 7.89 15.80 7.77
N ASP A 156 7.47 14.53 7.80
CA ASP A 156 6.09 14.09 8.08
C ASP A 156 6.04 13.35 9.44
N PRO A 157 5.68 14.04 10.53
CA PRO A 157 5.69 13.48 11.87
C PRO A 157 4.80 12.23 12.02
N PHE A 158 3.77 12.13 11.18
CA PHE A 158 2.78 11.06 11.26
C PHE A 158 3.07 9.91 10.27
N PHE A 159 4.13 10.01 9.46
CA PHE A 159 4.42 8.99 8.45
C PHE A 159 4.73 7.64 9.08
N LYS A 160 5.69 7.60 10.03
CA LYS A 160 6.08 6.37 10.73
C LYS A 160 4.88 5.71 11.41
N THR A 161 4.15 6.47 12.21
CA THR A 161 2.97 5.96 12.93
C THR A 161 1.97 5.30 11.98
N LYS A 162 1.63 5.96 10.87
CA LYS A 162 0.71 5.42 9.85
C LYS A 162 1.23 4.16 9.18
N VAL A 163 2.53 4.04 8.95
CA VAL A 163 3.14 2.85 8.35
C VAL A 163 3.11 1.69 9.34
N PHE A 164 3.56 1.90 10.58
CA PHE A 164 3.64 0.85 11.61
C PHE A 164 2.27 0.38 12.12
N GLU A 165 1.29 1.28 12.27
CA GLU A 165 -0.09 0.91 12.62
C GLU A 165 -0.75 0.07 11.53
N LYS A 166 -0.45 0.35 10.25
CA LYS A 166 -0.97 -0.44 9.13
C LYS A 166 -0.31 -1.81 9.03
N GLU A 167 1.00 -1.91 9.21
CA GLU A 167 1.67 -3.22 9.17
C GLU A 167 1.21 -4.15 10.30
N SER A 168 0.98 -3.61 11.51
CA SER A 168 0.50 -4.41 12.66
C SER A 168 -0.96 -4.85 12.49
N SER A 169 -1.84 -3.97 12.01
CA SER A 169 -3.24 -4.33 11.70
C SER A 169 -3.36 -5.32 10.52
N ASP A 170 -2.51 -5.20 9.50
CA ASP A 170 -2.44 -6.15 8.38
C ASP A 170 -1.96 -7.53 8.86
N GLN A 171 -0.99 -7.60 9.77
CA GLN A 171 -0.54 -8.87 10.36
C GLN A 171 -1.61 -9.52 11.24
N ALA A 172 -2.32 -8.73 12.06
CA ALA A 172 -3.40 -9.22 12.91
C ALA A 172 -4.56 -9.78 12.08
N SER A 173 -4.96 -9.10 11.00
CA SER A 173 -6.03 -9.57 10.10
C SER A 173 -5.62 -10.79 9.26
N ILE A 174 -4.35 -10.92 8.87
CA ILE A 174 -3.82 -12.15 8.25
C ILE A 174 -3.81 -13.31 9.24
N ASN A 175 -3.44 -13.08 10.50
CA ASN A 175 -3.43 -14.12 11.54
C ASN A 175 -4.85 -14.61 11.83
N ASN A 176 -5.82 -13.71 11.98
CA ASN A 176 -7.23 -14.08 12.16
C ASN A 176 -7.75 -14.92 10.98
N LYS A 177 -7.38 -14.55 9.75
CA LYS A 177 -7.78 -15.31 8.55
C LYS A 177 -7.10 -16.68 8.45
N LYS A 178 -5.86 -16.82 8.94
CA LYS A 178 -5.17 -18.12 9.06
C LYS A 178 -5.79 -18.99 10.15
N GLU A 179 -6.19 -18.41 11.28
CA GLU A 179 -6.90 -19.10 12.36
C GLU A 179 -8.26 -19.61 11.91
N GLU A 180 -9.01 -18.81 11.14
CA GLU A 180 -10.25 -19.26 10.49
C GLU A 180 -9.98 -20.41 9.52
N ILE A 181 -9.00 -20.29 8.62
CA ILE A 181 -8.63 -21.37 7.68
C ILE A 181 -8.19 -22.65 8.41
N GLN A 182 -7.44 -22.51 9.51
CA GLN A 182 -7.07 -23.65 10.36
C GLN A 182 -8.30 -24.26 11.03
N GLN A 183 -9.22 -23.46 11.58
CA GLN A 183 -10.49 -23.96 12.12
C GLN A 183 -11.30 -24.73 11.06
N TYR A 184 -11.40 -24.22 9.82
CA TYR A 184 -12.05 -24.94 8.73
C TYR A 184 -11.31 -26.23 8.35
N GLN A 185 -9.98 -26.26 8.41
CA GLN A 185 -9.19 -27.47 8.18
C GLN A 185 -9.34 -28.50 9.30
N TYR A 186 -9.41 -28.07 10.57
CA TYR A 186 -9.73 -28.92 11.71
C TYR A 186 -11.13 -29.51 11.57
N PHE A 187 -12.14 -28.69 11.27
CA PHE A 187 -13.52 -29.13 11.06
C PHE A 187 -13.65 -30.10 9.88
N SER A 188 -12.91 -29.85 8.79
CA SER A 188 -12.88 -30.74 7.61
C SER A 188 -12.19 -32.08 7.88
N ASN A 189 -11.19 -32.11 8.76
CA ASN A 189 -10.49 -33.33 9.16
C ASN A 189 -11.34 -34.18 10.11
N ASP A 190 -12.13 -33.55 11.00
CA ASP A 190 -13.08 -34.26 11.86
C ASP A 190 -14.21 -34.91 11.05
N LEU A 191 -14.73 -34.24 10.03
CA LEU A 191 -15.71 -34.82 9.09
C LEU A 191 -15.15 -36.01 8.29
N LYS A 192 -13.84 -36.01 7.96
CA LYS A 192 -13.19 -37.15 7.30
C LYS A 192 -12.95 -38.32 8.26
N ASN A 193 -12.70 -38.06 9.53
CA ASN A 193 -12.57 -39.11 10.56
C ASN A 193 -13.92 -39.73 10.91
N GLN A 194 -15.00 -38.95 10.99
CA GLN A 194 -16.35 -39.48 11.19
C GLN A 194 -16.81 -40.38 10.03
N ASN A 195 -16.42 -40.07 8.79
CA ASN A 195 -16.68 -40.91 7.61
C ASN A 195 -15.84 -42.20 7.55
N LYS A 196 -14.76 -42.29 8.34
CA LYS A 196 -13.94 -43.50 8.46
C LYS A 196 -14.44 -44.42 9.58
N ILE A 197 -14.95 -43.83 10.66
CA ILE A 197 -15.59 -44.56 11.77
C ILE A 197 -16.95 -45.12 11.34
N SER A 198 -17.74 -44.35 10.57
CA SER A 198 -19.03 -44.84 10.04
C SER A 198 -18.90 -45.97 9.01
N LYS A 199 -17.73 -46.15 8.38
CA LYS A 199 -17.47 -47.32 7.50
C LYS A 199 -17.03 -48.58 8.24
N LEU A 200 -16.66 -48.50 9.52
CA LEU A 200 -16.33 -49.66 10.35
C LEU A 200 -17.56 -50.23 11.07
N GLU A 201 -18.66 -49.47 11.19
CA GLU A 201 -19.88 -49.92 11.88
C GLU A 201 -21.03 -50.35 10.97
N ILE A 202 -20.91 -50.25 9.64
CA ILE A 202 -21.92 -50.80 8.70
C ILE A 202 -21.65 -52.28 8.46
N LYS A 203 -21.80 -53.07 9.53
CA LYS A 203 -22.08 -54.50 9.42
C LYS A 203 -22.89 -54.98 10.63
N LYS A 204 -24.06 -54.37 10.86
CA LYS A 204 -25.28 -55.07 11.33
C LYS A 204 -26.45 -54.12 11.51
N ASN A 205 -27.63 -54.67 11.22
CA ASN A 205 -28.98 -54.21 11.54
C ASN A 205 -29.63 -53.14 10.65
N ASN A 206 -30.35 -53.67 9.67
CA ASN A 206 -31.60 -53.14 9.17
C ASN A 206 -32.55 -52.84 10.33
N ASN A 207 -32.99 -51.58 10.46
CA ASN A 207 -34.39 -51.25 10.72
C ASN A 207 -34.66 -49.77 10.42
N LYS A 208 -35.65 -49.55 9.55
CA LYS A 208 -36.19 -48.24 9.15
C LYS A 208 -36.71 -47.46 10.36
N LYS A 209 -36.39 -46.16 10.43
CA LYS A 209 -37.29 -45.07 10.85
C LYS A 209 -36.75 -43.75 10.29
N ASN A 210 -37.53 -43.11 9.41
CA ASN A 210 -37.24 -41.79 8.86
C ASN A 210 -37.32 -40.75 9.98
N ILE A 211 -36.22 -40.04 10.22
CA ILE A 211 -36.15 -38.90 11.14
C ILE A 211 -35.93 -37.67 10.27
N SER A 212 -36.81 -36.68 10.36
CA SER A 212 -36.73 -35.47 9.55
C SER A 212 -35.51 -34.63 9.94
N ALA A 213 -34.95 -33.91 8.97
CA ALA A 213 -33.75 -33.07 9.11
C ALA A 213 -33.85 -31.96 10.19
N HIS A 214 -35.05 -31.72 10.73
CA HIS A 214 -35.27 -30.77 11.82
C HIS A 214 -34.94 -31.35 13.21
N GLY A 215 -35.05 -32.68 13.37
CA GLY A 215 -34.75 -33.35 14.65
C GLY A 215 -33.25 -33.50 14.92
N THR A 216 -32.42 -33.52 13.87
CA THR A 216 -30.95 -33.54 13.98
C THR A 216 -30.40 -32.19 14.43
N LEU A 217 -30.95 -31.10 13.90
CA LEU A 217 -30.55 -29.72 14.22
C LEU A 217 -30.82 -29.35 15.69
N LEU A 218 -31.98 -29.77 16.23
CA LEU A 218 -32.30 -29.57 17.65
C LEU A 218 -31.38 -30.36 18.59
N LYS A 219 -30.96 -31.57 18.18
CA LYS A 219 -30.01 -32.39 18.95
C LYS A 219 -28.61 -31.79 18.96
N GLU A 220 -28.16 -31.25 17.83
CA GLU A 220 -26.87 -30.56 17.72
C GLU A 220 -26.84 -29.26 18.52
N ILE A 221 -27.92 -28.47 18.48
CA ILE A 221 -28.05 -27.26 19.31
C ILE A 221 -28.02 -27.62 20.80
N LEU A 222 -28.73 -28.67 21.23
CA LEU A 222 -28.75 -29.11 22.64
C LEU A 222 -27.38 -29.58 23.13
N LEU A 223 -26.65 -30.32 22.30
CA LEU A 223 -25.29 -30.78 22.61
C LEU A 223 -24.29 -29.62 22.68
N ILE A 224 -24.44 -28.60 21.83
CA ILE A 224 -23.60 -27.39 21.86
C ILE A 224 -23.88 -26.56 23.11
N THR A 225 -25.14 -26.48 23.57
CA THR A 225 -25.50 -25.76 24.80
C THR A 225 -25.03 -26.47 26.07
N LEU A 226 -24.96 -27.80 26.08
CA LEU A 226 -24.56 -28.59 27.24
C LEU A 226 -23.03 -28.72 27.42
N PHE A 227 -22.24 -28.39 26.39
CA PHE A 227 -20.77 -28.50 26.42
C PHE A 227 -20.03 -27.15 26.49
N GLN A 228 -20.70 -26.05 26.82
CA GLN A 228 -20.00 -24.81 27.16
C GLN A 228 -19.40 -24.90 28.58
N PRO A 229 -18.08 -24.66 28.76
CA PRO A 229 -17.51 -24.51 30.09
C PRO A 229 -17.96 -23.16 30.66
N GLY A 230 -19.02 -23.18 31.48
CA GLY A 230 -19.55 -21.99 32.15
C GLY A 230 -21.00 -22.02 32.63
N PHE A 231 -21.74 -23.14 32.47
CA PHE A 231 -23.15 -23.23 32.86
C PHE A 231 -23.40 -24.11 34.11
N GLU A 232 -22.57 -23.97 35.15
CA GLU A 232 -22.81 -24.58 36.48
C GLU A 232 -23.05 -23.54 37.60
N ALA A 233 -23.24 -22.26 37.27
CA ALA A 233 -23.41 -21.23 38.30
C ALA A 233 -24.85 -20.77 38.57
N TYR A 234 -25.87 -21.31 37.90
CA TYR A 234 -27.26 -20.96 38.18
C TYR A 234 -28.16 -22.19 38.06
N PHE A 235 -29.03 -22.38 39.05
CA PHE A 235 -30.01 -23.47 39.27
C PHE A 235 -29.53 -24.61 40.18
N TRP A 236 -29.67 -24.38 41.49
CA TRP A 236 -30.15 -25.38 42.45
C TRP A 236 -31.61 -25.73 42.15
#